data_AF-A0A2I4EKB3-F1
#
_entry.id   AF-A0A2I4EKB3-F1
#
_cell.length_a   1.000
_cell.length_b   1.000
_cell.length_c   1.000
_cell.angle_alpha   90.00
_cell.angle_beta   90.00
_cell.angle_gamma   90.00
#
_symmetry.space_group_name_H-M   'P 1'
#
loop_
_entity.id
_entity.type
_entity.pdbx_description
1 polymer ?
#
loop_
_entity_poly.entity_id
_entity_poly.type
_entity_poly.pdbx_seq_one_letter_code
_entity_poly.pdbx_strand_id
1 'polypeptide(L)'
;MPGELKPKNIFLLVGESNMAGRGGVYHDTKTNLLKWDGKVPPQCTPTPNILTLSLNKTWEIARDPLHKEIDNLKTCGVGPGMPFSNQILAKHPNFGVIGLVPCAIGGTKIENWQKGTHLYNQLVSRARAARQSSGGNIRALLWYQGESDCGEWDSRLYFGRLEKFINNIRHDLDSPDLPILMVIVSSGQGKFLKLVRYAQLRINLKNVVHVDSMGSTFLADHLHLDTKSAVRIGQKLSESFLHNFYH
;
A
#
# COMPACT_ATOMS: atom_id res chain seq x y z
N MET A 1 -17.68 20.89 21.05
CA MET A 1 -16.62 19.89 20.78
C MET A 1 -15.90 20.33 19.51
N PRO A 2 -14.56 20.44 19.49
CA PRO A 2 -13.84 20.68 18.25
C PRO A 2 -14.23 19.56 17.27
N GLY A 3 -14.66 19.92 16.05
CA GLY A 3 -15.17 18.95 15.09
C GLY A 3 -14.16 17.82 14.88
N GLU A 4 -14.64 16.58 14.96
CA GLU A 4 -13.84 15.37 14.71
C GLU A 4 -13.08 15.54 13.39
N LEU A 5 -11.74 15.51 13.43
CA LEU A 5 -10.91 15.68 12.23
C LEU A 5 -11.24 14.55 11.26
N LYS A 6 -11.89 14.89 10.14
CA LYS A 6 -12.20 13.95 9.06
C LYS A 6 -11.18 14.12 7.92
N PRO A 7 -10.67 13.01 7.35
CA PRO A 7 -9.70 13.10 6.27
C PRO A 7 -10.33 13.69 5.02
N LYS A 8 -9.68 14.70 4.43
CA LYS A 8 -10.07 15.28 3.14
C LYS A 8 -9.39 14.56 1.97
N ASN A 9 -8.22 13.98 2.22
CA ASN A 9 -7.37 13.35 1.23
C ASN A 9 -7.16 11.87 1.57
N ILE A 10 -7.86 11.00 0.86
CA ILE A 10 -7.88 9.56 1.15
C ILE A 10 -6.93 8.83 0.20
N PHE A 11 -6.11 7.93 0.73
CA PHE A 11 -5.22 7.06 -0.03
C PHE A 11 -5.50 5.60 0.30
N LEU A 12 -5.70 4.79 -0.75
CA LEU A 12 -5.89 3.35 -0.61
C LEU A 12 -4.52 2.66 -0.60
N LEU A 13 -4.25 1.82 0.40
CA LEU A 13 -3.00 1.07 0.52
C LEU A 13 -3.27 -0.39 0.17
N VAL A 14 -2.89 -0.82 -1.03
CA VAL A 14 -3.33 -2.09 -1.61
C VAL A 14 -2.13 -2.90 -2.11
N GLY A 15 -2.23 -4.21 -1.96
CA GLY A 15 -1.23 -5.15 -2.47
C GLY A 15 -0.98 -6.29 -1.48
N GLU A 16 0.28 -6.70 -1.34
CA GLU A 16 0.66 -7.79 -0.44
C GLU A 16 1.55 -7.33 0.73
N SER A 17 2.46 -8.18 1.20
CA SER A 17 3.17 -8.01 2.46
C SER A 17 4.08 -6.78 2.49
N ASN A 18 4.68 -6.38 1.37
CA ASN A 18 5.51 -5.17 1.31
C ASN A 18 4.70 -3.86 1.36
N MET A 19 3.41 -3.87 0.97
CA MET A 19 2.46 -2.78 1.27
C MET A 19 1.96 -2.88 2.71
N ALA A 20 1.60 -4.08 3.16
CA ALA A 20 1.08 -4.31 4.50
C ALA A 20 2.07 -3.87 5.59
N GLY A 21 3.35 -4.13 5.33
CA GLY A 21 4.48 -3.75 6.18
C GLY A 21 5.08 -4.96 6.88
N ARG A 22 6.40 -5.11 6.77
CA ARG A 22 7.21 -6.13 7.46
C ARG A 22 8.49 -5.54 8.04
N GLY A 23 8.78 -4.26 7.84
CA GLY A 23 10.00 -3.64 8.35
C GLY A 23 10.10 -3.80 9.87
N GLY A 24 11.24 -4.32 10.34
CA GLY A 24 11.51 -4.59 11.76
C GLY A 24 10.90 -5.90 12.27
N VAL A 25 10.24 -6.69 11.41
CA VAL A 25 9.80 -8.05 11.79
C VAL A 25 11.01 -8.98 11.79
N TYR A 26 11.15 -9.77 12.85
CA TYR A 26 12.22 -10.74 13.04
C TYR A 26 11.68 -12.06 13.61
N HIS A 27 12.43 -13.14 13.41
CA HIS A 27 12.16 -14.43 14.05
C HIS A 27 12.76 -14.44 15.46
N ASP A 28 11.89 -14.52 16.47
CA ASP A 28 12.32 -14.65 17.86
C ASP A 28 12.62 -16.12 18.16
N THR A 29 13.90 -16.46 18.25
CA THR A 29 14.36 -17.83 18.51
C THR A 29 13.91 -18.40 19.85
N LYS A 30 13.55 -17.56 20.83
CA LYS A 30 13.07 -18.03 22.14
C LYS A 30 11.63 -18.51 22.08
N THR A 31 10.80 -17.84 21.28
CA THR A 31 9.36 -18.16 21.17
C THR A 31 9.01 -18.91 19.88
N ASN A 32 9.97 -19.00 18.94
CA ASN A 32 9.79 -19.51 17.59
C ASN A 32 8.65 -18.80 16.82
N LEU A 33 8.43 -17.52 17.10
CA LEU A 33 7.39 -16.68 16.48
C LEU A 33 8.01 -15.47 15.79
N LEU A 34 7.30 -14.96 14.77
CA LEU A 34 7.63 -13.68 14.17
C LEU A 34 7.13 -12.54 15.06
N LYS A 35 8.01 -11.59 15.39
CA LYS A 35 7.70 -10.39 16.19
C LYS A 35 8.17 -9.13 15.47
N TRP A 36 7.47 -8.02 15.68
CA TRP A 36 7.95 -6.71 15.28
C TRP A 36 8.79 -6.09 16.41
N ASP A 37 9.91 -5.46 16.07
CA ASP A 37 10.84 -4.85 17.04
C ASP A 37 10.30 -3.59 17.74
N GLY A 38 9.14 -3.08 17.29
CA GLY A 38 8.49 -1.90 17.86
C GLY A 38 9.18 -0.58 17.52
N LYS A 39 10.18 -0.59 16.64
CA LYS A 39 10.94 0.62 16.29
C LYS A 39 10.22 1.40 15.21
N VAL A 40 9.80 2.62 15.57
CA VAL A 40 9.16 3.57 14.65
C VAL A 40 10.19 4.63 14.26
N PRO A 41 10.60 4.72 12.99
CA PRO A 41 11.53 5.75 12.55
C PRO A 41 10.85 7.14 12.50
N PRO A 42 11.61 8.26 12.54
CA PRO A 42 11.02 9.61 12.58
C PRO A 42 10.08 9.95 11.40
N GLN A 43 10.32 9.34 10.23
CA GLN A 43 9.47 9.48 9.05
C GLN A 43 8.09 8.82 9.23
N CYS A 44 7.92 7.98 10.25
CA CYS A 44 6.67 7.31 10.59
C CYS A 44 5.98 7.90 11.83
N THR A 45 6.44 9.06 12.34
CA THR A 45 5.88 9.68 13.55
C THR A 45 4.37 9.92 13.39
N PRO A 46 3.53 9.46 14.33
CA PRO A 46 2.09 9.74 14.33
C PRO A 46 1.77 11.22 14.54
N THR A 47 0.69 11.69 13.91
CA THR A 47 0.18 13.07 14.06
C THR A 47 -1.35 13.07 13.91
N PRO A 48 -2.09 14.00 14.57
CA PRO A 48 -3.54 14.15 14.38
C PRO A 48 -3.97 14.41 12.93
N ASN A 49 -3.06 14.83 12.05
CA ASN A 49 -3.35 15.10 10.64
C ASN A 49 -3.21 13.88 9.72
N ILE A 50 -2.83 12.71 10.25
CA ILE A 50 -2.78 11.45 9.50
C ILE A 50 -3.63 10.43 10.25
N LEU A 51 -4.69 9.99 9.59
CA LEU A 51 -5.67 9.04 10.12
C LEU A 51 -5.60 7.73 9.34
N THR A 52 -6.00 6.64 9.97
CA THR A 52 -6.17 5.33 9.35
C THR A 52 -7.60 4.86 9.56
N LEU A 53 -8.16 4.18 8.55
CA LEU A 53 -9.47 3.55 8.66
C LEU A 53 -9.30 2.17 9.32
N SER A 54 -9.82 2.01 10.53
CA SER A 54 -9.77 0.75 11.29
C SER A 54 -10.53 -0.38 10.60
N LEU A 55 -10.46 -1.60 11.14
CA LEU A 55 -11.29 -2.71 10.68
C LEU A 55 -12.79 -2.38 10.78
N ASN A 56 -13.19 -1.67 11.84
CA ASN A 56 -14.56 -1.25 12.12
C ASN A 56 -15.01 -0.01 11.33
N LYS A 57 -14.20 0.46 10.36
CA LYS A 57 -14.49 1.62 9.51
C LYS A 57 -14.61 2.94 10.29
N THR A 58 -13.93 3.04 11.42
CA THR A 58 -13.74 4.27 12.19
C THR A 58 -12.39 4.91 11.86
N TRP A 59 -12.29 6.23 11.97
CA TRP A 59 -11.03 6.95 11.74
C TRP A 59 -10.27 7.10 13.05
N GLU A 60 -9.00 6.73 13.03
CA GLU A 60 -8.12 6.78 14.20
C GLU A 60 -6.78 7.38 13.81
N ILE A 61 -6.03 7.94 14.77
CA ILE A 61 -4.66 8.42 14.49
C ILE A 61 -3.81 7.26 13.98
N ALA A 62 -3.24 7.44 12.79
CA ALA A 62 -2.47 6.41 12.11
C ALA A 62 -1.16 6.10 12.86
N ARG A 63 -0.88 4.81 13.05
CA ARG A 63 0.35 4.29 13.67
C ARG A 63 0.76 3.02 12.96
N ASP A 64 2.06 2.84 12.76
CA ASP A 64 2.58 1.53 12.33
C ASP A 64 2.41 0.49 13.47
N PRO A 65 2.09 -0.77 13.13
CA PRO A 65 1.83 -1.29 11.78
C PRO A 65 0.41 -0.98 11.30
N LEU A 66 0.27 -0.29 10.16
CA LEU A 66 -1.04 0.16 9.63
C LEU A 66 -2.01 -0.99 9.29
N HIS A 67 -1.49 -2.17 8.95
CA HIS A 67 -2.30 -3.32 8.54
C HIS A 67 -2.49 -4.35 9.65
N LYS A 68 -2.14 -4.05 10.92
CA LYS A 68 -2.20 -5.02 12.03
C LYS A 68 -3.57 -5.72 12.17
N GLU A 69 -4.66 -4.99 11.99
CA GLU A 69 -6.03 -5.54 12.06
C GLU A 69 -6.54 -6.08 10.72
N ILE A 70 -5.87 -5.75 9.61
CA ILE A 70 -6.30 -6.05 8.24
C ILE A 70 -5.61 -7.33 7.74
N ASP A 71 -4.28 -7.39 7.81
CA ASP A 71 -3.45 -8.57 7.53
C ASP A 71 -3.22 -9.38 8.81
N ASN A 72 -4.30 -9.60 9.56
CA ASN A 72 -4.28 -10.05 10.97
C ASN A 72 -3.75 -11.48 11.19
N LEU A 73 -3.59 -12.28 10.13
CA LEU A 73 -2.98 -13.61 10.17
C LEU A 73 -1.45 -13.56 10.08
N LYS A 74 -0.85 -12.38 9.90
CA LYS A 74 0.59 -12.19 9.74
C LYS A 74 1.10 -11.11 10.69
N THR A 75 2.31 -11.29 11.22
CA THR A 75 2.98 -10.24 11.98
C THR A 75 3.32 -9.08 11.05
N CYS A 76 2.70 -7.93 11.28
CA CYS A 76 2.95 -6.70 10.54
C CYS A 76 4.04 -5.86 11.21
N GLY A 77 4.80 -5.12 10.40
CA GLY A 77 5.78 -4.12 10.83
C GLY A 77 5.61 -2.83 10.05
N VAL A 78 6.70 -2.07 9.89
CA VAL A 78 6.67 -0.81 9.13
C VAL A 78 6.41 -1.09 7.64
N GLY A 79 5.46 -0.34 7.07
CA GLY A 79 5.18 -0.28 5.63
C GLY A 79 5.38 1.13 5.05
N PRO A 80 5.03 1.37 3.77
CA PRO A 80 5.29 2.66 3.11
C PRO A 80 4.25 3.75 3.43
N GLY A 81 3.12 3.43 4.07
CA GLY A 81 1.98 4.36 4.24
C GLY A 81 2.24 5.56 5.17
N MET A 82 2.85 5.33 6.33
CA MET A 82 3.25 6.40 7.25
C MET A 82 4.32 7.33 6.66
N PRO A 83 5.44 6.83 6.09
CA PRO A 83 6.47 7.70 5.50
C PRO A 83 5.97 8.46 4.27
N PHE A 84 5.09 7.85 3.46
CA PHE A 84 4.39 8.52 2.37
C PHE A 84 3.62 9.75 2.85
N SER A 85 2.79 9.56 3.88
CA SER A 85 1.88 10.60 4.38
C SER A 85 2.63 11.72 5.09
N ASN A 86 3.59 11.37 5.94
CA ASN A 86 4.41 12.36 6.64
C ASN A 86 5.23 13.20 5.67
N GLN A 87 5.77 12.63 4.58
CA GLN A 87 6.51 13.44 3.61
C GLN A 87 5.60 14.40 2.83
N ILE A 88 4.36 14.02 2.52
CA ILE A 88 3.38 14.96 1.92
C ILE A 88 3.17 16.15 2.86
N LEU A 89 2.88 15.91 4.14
CA LEU A 89 2.64 16.99 5.10
C LEU A 89 3.89 17.82 5.41
N ALA A 90 5.09 17.21 5.35
CA ALA A 90 6.34 17.94 5.53
C ALA A 90 6.61 18.91 4.36
N LYS A 91 6.31 18.51 3.12
CA LYS A 91 6.46 19.37 1.93
C LYS A 91 5.31 20.35 1.76
N HIS A 92 4.10 19.96 2.16
CA HIS A 92 2.87 20.75 2.02
C HIS A 92 2.04 20.70 3.32
N PRO A 93 2.38 21.50 4.35
CA PRO A 93 1.67 21.49 5.64
C PRO A 93 0.16 21.78 5.53
N ASN A 94 -0.24 22.53 4.50
CA ASN A 94 -1.63 22.90 4.23
C ASN A 94 -2.39 21.88 3.35
N PHE A 95 -1.81 20.70 3.06
CA PHE A 95 -2.46 19.65 2.26
C PHE A 95 -3.80 19.21 2.86
N GLY A 96 -3.95 19.33 4.18
CA GLY A 96 -5.13 18.91 4.93
C GLY A 96 -5.01 17.47 5.44
N VAL A 97 -5.98 17.05 6.26
CA VAL A 97 -5.95 15.74 6.93
C VAL A 97 -5.91 14.60 5.90
N ILE A 98 -4.91 13.73 6.05
CA ILE A 98 -4.70 12.54 5.24
C ILE A 98 -5.41 11.35 5.90
N GLY A 99 -6.14 10.57 5.11
CA GLY A 99 -6.77 9.32 5.52
C GLY A 99 -6.16 8.14 4.78
N LEU A 100 -5.62 7.18 5.51
CA LEU A 100 -5.07 5.94 4.98
C LEU A 100 -6.11 4.83 5.09
N VAL A 101 -6.32 4.09 4.00
CA VAL A 101 -7.24 2.94 3.98
C VAL A 101 -6.40 1.68 3.75
N PRO A 102 -5.94 1.01 4.81
CA PRO A 102 -5.20 -0.24 4.69
C PRO A 102 -6.09 -1.34 4.14
N CYS A 103 -5.62 -2.01 3.09
CA CYS A 103 -6.32 -3.12 2.42
C CYS A 103 -5.39 -4.28 2.06
N ALA A 104 -4.06 -4.11 2.11
CA ALA A 104 -3.12 -5.14 1.65
C ALA A 104 -3.13 -6.41 2.53
N ILE A 105 -2.92 -7.57 1.89
CA ILE A 105 -2.92 -8.90 2.53
C ILE A 105 -1.72 -9.72 2.05
N GLY A 106 -0.90 -10.19 2.98
CA GLY A 106 0.40 -10.80 2.67
C GLY A 106 0.32 -12.21 2.05
N GLY A 107 1.06 -12.42 0.95
CA GLY A 107 1.14 -13.69 0.23
C GLY A 107 -0.02 -13.90 -0.75
N THR A 108 -0.61 -12.82 -1.24
CA THR A 108 -1.73 -12.88 -2.19
C THR A 108 -1.24 -12.63 -3.61
N LYS A 109 -1.77 -13.40 -4.55
CA LYS A 109 -1.54 -13.22 -5.99
C LYS A 109 -2.54 -12.25 -6.57
N ILE A 110 -2.25 -11.72 -7.76
CA ILE A 110 -3.15 -10.78 -8.43
C ILE A 110 -4.50 -11.40 -8.83
N GLU A 111 -4.58 -12.72 -8.92
CA GLU A 111 -5.86 -13.43 -9.10
C GLU A 111 -6.80 -13.25 -7.90
N ASN A 112 -6.27 -13.11 -6.69
CA ASN A 112 -7.05 -12.86 -5.49
C ASN A 112 -7.62 -11.43 -5.45
N TRP A 113 -7.12 -10.54 -6.32
CA TRP A 113 -7.53 -9.15 -6.45
C TRP A 113 -8.47 -8.90 -7.63
N GLN A 114 -8.97 -9.94 -8.30
CA GLN A 114 -9.89 -9.77 -9.43
C GLN A 114 -11.31 -9.42 -8.96
N LYS A 115 -12.07 -8.71 -9.81
CA LYS A 115 -13.45 -8.33 -9.49
C LYS A 115 -14.29 -9.55 -9.11
N GLY A 116 -15.02 -9.43 -7.99
CA GLY A 116 -15.85 -10.49 -7.43
C GLY A 116 -15.15 -11.35 -6.36
N THR A 117 -13.83 -11.30 -6.23
CA THR A 117 -13.12 -11.98 -5.15
C THR A 117 -13.32 -11.28 -3.81
N HIS A 118 -13.05 -12.01 -2.73
CA HIS A 118 -13.17 -11.49 -1.37
C HIS A 118 -12.33 -10.22 -1.14
N LEU A 119 -11.04 -10.22 -1.51
CA LEU A 119 -10.14 -9.08 -1.27
C LEU A 119 -10.53 -7.84 -2.08
N TYR A 120 -10.92 -8.04 -3.34
CA TYR A 120 -11.40 -6.96 -4.18
C TYR A 120 -12.68 -6.34 -3.61
N ASN A 121 -13.66 -7.16 -3.20
CA ASN A 121 -14.90 -6.67 -2.62
C ASN A 121 -14.66 -5.93 -1.30
N GLN A 122 -13.71 -6.40 -0.48
CA GLN A 122 -13.29 -5.70 0.74
C GLN A 122 -12.63 -4.35 0.43
N LEU A 123 -11.73 -4.27 -0.56
CA LEU A 123 -11.12 -3.03 -1.02
C LEU A 123 -12.19 -2.01 -1.42
N VAL A 124 -13.13 -2.39 -2.29
CA VAL A 124 -14.22 -1.51 -2.73
C VAL A 124 -15.10 -1.07 -1.55
N SER A 125 -15.45 -2.00 -0.65
CA SER A 125 -16.24 -1.70 0.56
C SER A 125 -15.56 -0.71 1.49
N ARG A 126 -14.26 -0.87 1.73
CA ARG A 126 -13.46 0.03 2.58
C ARG A 126 -13.26 1.39 1.93
N ALA A 127 -12.99 1.44 0.63
CA ALA A 127 -12.87 2.69 -0.12
C ALA A 127 -14.19 3.50 -0.10
N ARG A 128 -15.34 2.85 -0.30
CA ARG A 128 -16.66 3.50 -0.21
C ARG A 128 -16.96 3.99 1.21
N ALA A 129 -16.68 3.16 2.22
CA ALA A 129 -16.86 3.56 3.62
C ALA A 129 -15.99 4.78 4.00
N ALA A 130 -14.74 4.83 3.53
CA ALA A 130 -13.84 5.95 3.75
C ALA A 130 -14.41 7.26 3.19
N ARG A 131 -14.91 7.24 1.94
CA ARG A 131 -15.58 8.40 1.32
C ARG A 131 -16.84 8.80 2.09
N GLN A 132 -17.68 7.83 2.45
CA GLN A 132 -18.96 8.09 3.11
C GLN A 132 -18.80 8.68 4.52
N SER A 133 -17.87 8.17 5.33
CA SER A 133 -17.72 8.61 6.72
C SER A 133 -17.05 9.99 6.85
N SER A 134 -16.16 10.33 5.92
CA SER A 134 -15.36 11.56 5.95
C SER A 134 -15.86 12.68 5.03
N GLY A 135 -16.52 12.34 3.92
CA GLY A 135 -16.76 13.25 2.80
C GLY A 135 -15.51 13.58 1.98
N GLY A 136 -14.37 12.93 2.25
CA GLY A 136 -13.11 13.15 1.59
C GLY A 136 -13.01 12.52 0.20
N ASN A 137 -12.01 12.96 -0.56
CA ASN A 137 -11.74 12.47 -1.91
C ASN A 137 -10.66 11.40 -1.88
N ILE A 138 -10.87 10.30 -2.64
CA ILE A 138 -9.80 9.34 -2.91
C ILE A 138 -8.83 9.99 -3.89
N ARG A 139 -7.63 10.30 -3.40
CA ARG A 139 -6.58 11.00 -4.15
C ARG A 139 -5.72 10.05 -4.97
N ALA A 140 -5.48 8.83 -4.46
CA ALA A 140 -4.78 7.79 -5.20
C ALA A 140 -4.96 6.41 -4.56
N LEU A 141 -4.65 5.37 -5.34
CA LEU A 141 -4.39 4.02 -4.88
C LEU A 141 -2.89 3.73 -4.98
N LEU A 142 -2.26 3.35 -3.87
CA LEU A 142 -0.89 2.85 -3.84
C LEU A 142 -0.95 1.33 -3.98
N TRP A 143 -0.35 0.80 -5.06
CA TRP A 143 -0.32 -0.63 -5.37
C TRP A 143 1.11 -1.16 -5.24
N TYR A 144 1.33 -2.10 -4.33
CA TYR A 144 2.61 -2.81 -4.21
C TYR A 144 2.36 -4.30 -4.03
N GLN A 145 2.42 -5.02 -5.15
CA GLN A 145 2.21 -6.46 -5.23
C GLN A 145 2.89 -7.02 -6.47
N GLY A 146 3.22 -8.31 -6.43
CA GLY A 146 3.65 -9.11 -7.58
C GLY A 146 4.63 -10.21 -7.20
N GLU A 147 5.14 -10.19 -5.97
CA GLU A 147 6.13 -11.16 -5.50
C GLU A 147 5.55 -12.58 -5.52
N SER A 148 4.28 -12.75 -5.13
CA SER A 148 3.57 -14.04 -5.15
C SER A 148 3.25 -14.56 -6.57
N ASP A 149 3.28 -13.70 -7.59
CA ASP A 149 3.02 -14.06 -8.99
C ASP A 149 4.29 -14.44 -9.77
N CYS A 150 5.44 -14.56 -9.09
CA CYS A 150 6.73 -14.93 -9.70
C CYS A 150 6.85 -16.43 -10.07
N GLY A 151 5.75 -17.17 -10.07
CA GLY A 151 5.63 -18.52 -10.63
C GLY A 151 5.51 -18.50 -12.16
N GLU A 152 5.79 -19.63 -12.82
CA GLU A 152 5.84 -19.69 -14.28
C GLU A 152 4.52 -19.26 -14.95
N TRP A 153 3.41 -19.87 -14.53
CA TRP A 153 2.10 -19.60 -15.11
C TRP A 153 1.57 -18.22 -14.73
N ASP A 154 1.65 -17.86 -13.45
CA ASP A 154 1.13 -16.59 -12.94
C ASP A 154 1.85 -15.39 -13.55
N SER A 155 3.17 -15.45 -13.69
CA SER A 155 3.96 -14.34 -14.26
C SER A 155 3.58 -14.01 -15.70
N ARG A 156 3.15 -15.01 -16.49
CA ARG A 156 2.69 -14.82 -17.87
C ARG A 156 1.30 -14.18 -17.94
N LEU A 157 0.45 -14.43 -16.94
CA LEU A 157 -0.91 -13.87 -16.85
C LEU A 157 -0.96 -12.52 -16.14
N TYR A 158 0.12 -12.14 -15.45
CA TYR A 158 0.17 -10.99 -14.56
C TYR A 158 -0.25 -9.67 -15.24
N PHE A 159 0.28 -9.39 -16.43
CA PHE A 159 -0.01 -8.17 -17.18
C PHE A 159 -1.51 -7.97 -17.40
N GLY A 160 -2.20 -8.95 -18.00
CA GLY A 160 -3.63 -8.84 -18.30
C GLY A 160 -4.49 -8.78 -17.03
N ARG A 161 -4.10 -9.52 -15.97
CA ARG A 161 -4.78 -9.48 -14.67
C ARG A 161 -4.62 -8.11 -13.98
N LEU A 162 -3.47 -7.45 -14.15
CA LEU A 162 -3.18 -6.13 -13.60
C LEU A 162 -3.95 -5.02 -14.31
N GLU A 163 -3.94 -5.00 -15.65
CA GLU A 163 -4.75 -4.05 -16.41
C GLU A 163 -6.24 -4.20 -16.08
N LYS A 164 -6.72 -5.44 -16.01
CA LYS A 164 -8.10 -5.74 -15.62
C LYS A 164 -8.42 -5.24 -14.22
N PHE A 165 -7.53 -5.45 -13.25
CA PHE A 165 -7.69 -4.93 -11.89
C PHE A 165 -7.82 -3.40 -11.87
N ILE A 166 -6.90 -2.69 -12.53
CA ILE A 166 -6.88 -1.22 -12.58
C ILE A 166 -8.17 -0.66 -13.20
N ASN A 167 -8.62 -1.24 -14.32
CA ASN A 167 -9.84 -0.79 -15.00
C ASN A 167 -11.09 -1.08 -14.14
N ASN A 168 -11.16 -2.25 -13.51
CA ASN A 168 -12.28 -2.60 -12.64
C ASN A 168 -12.37 -1.68 -11.42
N ILE A 169 -11.24 -1.40 -10.73
CA ILE A 169 -11.28 -0.57 -9.51
C ILE A 169 -11.67 0.87 -9.83
N ARG A 170 -11.22 1.41 -10.98
CA ARG A 170 -11.65 2.73 -11.49
C ARG A 170 -13.15 2.77 -11.73
N HIS A 171 -13.68 1.75 -12.40
CA HIS A 171 -15.10 1.64 -12.68
C HIS A 171 -15.94 1.52 -11.39
N ASP A 172 -15.58 0.61 -10.48
CA ASP A 172 -16.39 0.34 -9.28
C ASP A 172 -16.30 1.44 -8.21
N LEU A 173 -15.27 2.32 -8.29
CA LEU A 173 -15.15 3.52 -7.47
C LEU A 173 -15.71 4.79 -8.14
N ASP A 174 -16.23 4.66 -9.36
CA ASP A 174 -16.70 5.77 -10.19
C ASP A 174 -15.64 6.89 -10.32
N SER A 175 -14.42 6.46 -10.66
CA SER A 175 -13.25 7.32 -10.75
C SER A 175 -12.39 6.89 -11.95
N PRO A 176 -12.81 7.21 -13.19
CA PRO A 176 -12.12 6.76 -14.41
C PRO A 176 -10.66 7.24 -14.49
N ASP A 177 -10.36 8.36 -13.81
CA ASP A 177 -9.04 8.98 -13.78
C ASP A 177 -8.29 8.76 -12.47
N LEU A 178 -8.75 7.82 -11.61
CA LEU A 178 -8.11 7.54 -10.32
C LEU A 178 -6.59 7.34 -10.49
N PRO A 179 -5.76 8.17 -9.84
CA PRO A 179 -4.31 7.98 -9.84
C PRO A 179 -3.91 6.65 -9.20
N ILE A 180 -3.08 5.88 -9.91
CA ILE A 180 -2.49 4.64 -9.39
C ILE A 180 -0.98 4.84 -9.31
N LEU A 181 -0.43 4.75 -8.11
CA LEU A 181 1.01 4.70 -7.89
C LEU A 181 1.40 3.24 -7.71
N MET A 182 2.01 2.67 -8.74
CA MET A 182 2.40 1.27 -8.77
C MET A 182 3.88 1.11 -8.44
N VAL A 183 4.18 0.28 -7.44
CA VAL A 183 5.55 -0.09 -7.11
C VAL A 183 5.99 -1.26 -7.98
N ILE A 184 7.13 -1.11 -8.67
CA ILE A 184 7.74 -2.20 -9.44
C ILE A 184 8.53 -3.08 -8.47
N VAL A 185 8.19 -4.37 -8.38
CA VAL A 185 8.74 -5.29 -7.36
C VAL A 185 10.23 -5.55 -7.57
N SER A 186 11.01 -5.70 -6.50
CA SER A 186 12.47 -5.96 -6.57
C SER A 186 12.89 -7.29 -5.92
N SER A 187 11.93 -8.04 -5.38
CA SER A 187 12.05 -9.39 -4.85
C SER A 187 10.86 -10.23 -5.34
N GLY A 188 10.89 -11.55 -5.18
CA GLY A 188 9.82 -12.44 -5.67
C GLY A 188 9.88 -13.86 -5.11
N GLN A 189 8.71 -14.49 -4.95
CA GLN A 189 8.56 -15.89 -4.51
C GLN A 189 8.61 -16.85 -5.71
N GLY A 190 9.68 -16.77 -6.52
CA GLY A 190 9.85 -17.63 -7.68
C GLY A 190 10.90 -17.13 -8.66
N LYS A 191 11.13 -17.91 -9.72
CA LYS A 191 12.21 -17.66 -10.70
C LYS A 191 11.84 -16.61 -11.76
N PHE A 192 10.58 -16.18 -11.84
CA PHE A 192 10.06 -15.36 -12.93
C PHE A 192 9.85 -13.88 -12.56
N LEU A 193 10.58 -13.37 -11.57
CA LEU A 193 10.57 -11.95 -11.17
C LEU A 193 10.73 -10.99 -12.35
N LYS A 194 11.62 -11.31 -13.29
CA LYS A 194 11.85 -10.48 -14.48
C LYS A 194 10.59 -10.33 -15.35
N LEU A 195 9.76 -11.36 -15.46
CA LEU A 195 8.50 -11.30 -16.22
C LEU A 195 7.47 -10.43 -15.51
N VAL A 196 7.32 -10.58 -14.18
CA VAL A 196 6.40 -9.73 -13.39
C VAL A 196 6.84 -8.25 -13.46
N ARG A 197 8.12 -7.95 -13.27
CA ARG A 197 8.65 -6.58 -13.41
C ARG A 197 8.41 -6.03 -14.81
N TYR A 198 8.67 -6.83 -15.85
CA TYR A 198 8.42 -6.42 -17.24
C TYR A 198 6.94 -6.13 -17.50
N ALA A 199 6.03 -6.94 -16.95
CA ALA A 199 4.60 -6.69 -17.01
C ALA A 199 4.21 -5.37 -16.33
N GLN A 200 4.74 -5.10 -15.13
CA GLN A 200 4.48 -3.84 -14.42
C GLN A 200 5.00 -2.63 -15.20
N LEU A 201 6.23 -2.68 -15.69
CA LEU A 201 6.85 -1.59 -16.47
C LEU A 201 6.13 -1.30 -17.80
N ARG A 202 5.41 -2.29 -18.34
CA ARG A 202 4.65 -2.17 -19.59
C ARG A 202 3.26 -1.61 -19.44
N ILE A 203 2.75 -1.45 -18.22
CA ILE A 203 1.44 -0.83 -18.01
C ILE A 203 1.51 0.60 -18.54
N ASN A 204 0.68 0.87 -19.54
CA ASN A 204 0.58 2.18 -20.17
C ASN A 204 -0.87 2.66 -20.14
N LEU A 205 -1.38 2.84 -18.93
CA LEU A 205 -2.73 3.35 -18.68
C LEU A 205 -2.62 4.80 -18.18
N LYS A 206 -3.58 5.65 -18.58
CA LYS A 206 -3.68 7.04 -18.10
C LYS A 206 -3.62 7.09 -16.57
N ASN A 207 -2.93 8.07 -16.00
CA ASN A 207 -2.80 8.29 -14.55
C ASN A 207 -2.25 7.09 -13.76
N VAL A 208 -1.47 6.21 -14.40
CA VAL A 208 -0.68 5.19 -13.71
C VAL A 208 0.78 5.62 -13.76
N VAL A 209 1.44 5.67 -12.60
CA VAL A 209 2.86 6.01 -12.48
C VAL A 209 3.63 4.89 -11.81
N HIS A 210 4.88 4.72 -12.22
CA HIS A 210 5.77 3.64 -11.76
C HIS A 210 6.77 4.15 -10.73
N VAL A 211 6.85 3.47 -9.59
CA VAL A 211 7.85 3.69 -8.56
C VAL A 211 8.71 2.43 -8.43
N ASP A 212 9.93 2.46 -8.99
CA ASP A 212 10.77 1.26 -8.95
C ASP A 212 11.36 1.00 -7.55
N SER A 213 11.19 -0.20 -7.01
CA SER A 213 11.78 -0.59 -5.73
C SER A 213 13.21 -1.11 -5.82
N MET A 214 13.84 -1.12 -7.00
CA MET A 214 15.24 -1.51 -7.16
C MET A 214 16.19 -0.77 -6.19
N GLY A 215 17.23 -1.47 -5.76
CA GLY A 215 18.20 -0.99 -4.76
C GLY A 215 17.66 -0.98 -3.32
N SER A 216 16.53 -1.65 -3.07
CA SER A 216 16.05 -1.88 -1.71
C SER A 216 16.87 -2.94 -0.99
N THR A 217 16.91 -2.82 0.32
CA THR A 217 17.40 -3.82 1.27
C THR A 217 16.23 -4.57 1.89
N PHE A 218 16.47 -5.82 2.26
CA PHE A 218 15.45 -6.77 2.70
C PHE A 218 15.78 -7.32 4.09
N LEU A 219 14.76 -7.87 4.74
CA LEU A 219 14.93 -8.71 5.92
C LEU A 219 15.75 -9.98 5.56
N ALA A 220 16.05 -10.78 6.58
CA ALA A 220 16.81 -12.02 6.43
C ALA A 220 16.16 -13.05 5.49
N ASP A 221 14.87 -12.91 5.16
CA ASP A 221 14.18 -13.75 4.18
C ASP A 221 14.43 -13.37 2.72
N HIS A 222 15.18 -12.28 2.48
CA HIS A 222 15.50 -11.75 1.15
C HIS A 222 14.26 -11.42 0.28
N LEU A 223 13.09 -11.29 0.89
CA LEU A 223 11.82 -11.07 0.22
C LEU A 223 11.17 -9.77 0.67
N HIS A 224 11.09 -9.55 1.98
CA HIS A 224 10.37 -8.41 2.55
C HIS A 224 11.30 -7.24 2.81
N LEU A 225 10.83 -6.02 2.55
CA LEU A 225 11.61 -4.80 2.79
C LEU A 225 11.96 -4.67 4.28
N ASP A 226 13.20 -4.25 4.55
CA ASP A 226 13.53 -3.74 5.88
C ASP A 226 12.89 -2.36 6.13
N THR A 227 12.94 -1.88 7.36
CA THR A 227 12.34 -0.59 7.75
C THR A 227 12.89 0.58 6.93
N LYS A 228 14.20 0.58 6.63
CA LYS A 228 14.85 1.66 5.88
C LYS A 228 14.31 1.72 4.45
N SER A 229 14.13 0.56 3.81
CA SER A 229 13.60 0.47 2.46
C SER A 229 12.11 0.75 2.41
N ALA A 230 11.32 0.31 3.39
CA ALA A 230 9.92 0.69 3.51
C ALA A 230 9.75 2.22 3.58
N VAL A 231 10.58 2.89 4.38
CA VAL A 231 10.64 4.37 4.44
C VAL A 231 11.01 4.97 3.09
N ARG A 232 12.08 4.48 2.45
CA ARG A 232 12.52 4.96 1.14
C ARG A 232 11.42 4.83 0.07
N ILE A 233 10.70 3.70 0.04
CA ILE A 233 9.61 3.48 -0.90
C ILE A 233 8.43 4.42 -0.62
N GLY A 234 8.05 4.60 0.65
CA GLY A 234 7.03 5.59 1.01
C GLY A 234 7.39 6.99 0.55
N GLN A 235 8.67 7.36 0.64
CA GLN A 235 9.13 8.66 0.19
C GLN A 235 9.08 8.82 -1.33
N LYS A 236 9.53 7.81 -2.08
CA LYS A 236 9.43 7.82 -3.55
C LYS A 236 7.96 7.86 -4.03
N LEU A 237 7.05 7.19 -3.33
CA LEU A 237 5.61 7.27 -3.60
C LEU A 237 5.09 8.70 -3.37
N SER A 238 5.53 9.37 -2.30
CA SER A 238 5.12 10.74 -1.99
C SER A 238 5.60 11.70 -3.07
N GLU A 239 6.88 11.61 -3.46
CA GLU A 239 7.46 12.41 -4.54
C GLU A 239 6.76 12.20 -5.87
N SER A 240 6.49 10.95 -6.24
CA SER A 240 5.77 10.62 -7.46
C SER A 240 4.34 11.17 -7.42
N PHE A 241 3.65 11.10 -6.28
CA PHE A 241 2.30 11.65 -6.15
C PHE A 241 2.30 13.17 -6.30
N LEU A 242 3.20 13.86 -5.59
CA LEU A 242 3.29 15.31 -5.62
C LEU A 242 3.69 15.83 -7.00
N HIS A 243 4.59 15.14 -7.70
CA HIS A 243 5.02 15.57 -9.03
C HIS A 243 3.91 15.44 -10.09
N ASN A 244 3.12 14.37 -10.05
CA ASN A 244 2.18 14.05 -11.13
C ASN A 244 0.74 14.51 -10.86
N PHE A 245 0.32 14.55 -9.58
CA PHE A 245 -1.10 14.64 -9.21
C PHE A 245 -1.41 15.70 -8.16
N TYR A 246 -0.40 16.46 -7.72
CA TYR A 246 -0.59 17.61 -6.84
C TYR A 246 -0.43 18.90 -7.66
N HIS A 247 -1.57 19.35 -8.20
CA HIS A 247 -1.76 20.63 -8.86
C HIS A 247 -2.85 21.42 -8.12
#